data_AF-A0A2V9DHL7-F1
#
_entry.id   AF-A0A2V9DHL7-F1
#
_cell.length_a   1.000
_cell.length_b   1.000
_cell.length_c   1.000
_cell.angle_alpha   90.00
_cell.angle_beta   90.00
_cell.angle_gamma   90.00
#
_symmetry.space_group_name_H-M   'P 1'
#
loop_
_entity.id
_entity.type
_entity.pdbx_description
1 polymer ?
#
loop_
_entity_poly.entity_id
_entity_poly.type
_entity_poly.pdbx_seq_one_letter_code
_entity_poly.pdbx_strand_id
1 'polypeptide(L)' 'MQYLPGWTVQCINPDCEARGLWLRVDAARSELCSNCGAPLRNVPPPLGPRLRLRPRSLGTYRPRR' A
#
# COMPACT_ATOMS: atom_id res chain seq x y z
N MET A 1 17.80 4.37 -7.60
CA MET A 1 17.26 4.96 -6.35
C MET A 1 17.11 3.84 -5.31
N GLN A 2 17.40 4.06 -4.02
CA GLN A 2 17.33 2.98 -3.02
C GLN A 2 15.91 2.94 -2.41
N TYR A 3 15.08 2.02 -2.89
CA TYR A 3 13.71 1.85 -2.41
C TYR A 3 13.73 1.15 -1.04
N LEU A 4 12.88 1.61 -0.11
CA LEU A 4 12.75 0.95 1.19
C LEU A 4 11.92 -0.34 1.06
N PRO A 5 12.23 -1.38 1.84
CA PRO A 5 11.42 -2.60 1.89
C PRO A 5 9.94 -2.28 2.17
N GLY A 6 9.05 -2.88 1.38
CA GLY A 6 7.60 -2.65 1.50
C GLY A 6 7.06 -1.44 0.74
N TRP A 7 7.89 -0.74 -0.04
CA TRP A 7 7.40 0.28 -0.97
C TRP A 7 6.63 -0.33 -2.14
N THR A 8 5.64 0.42 -2.60
CA THR A 8 4.86 0.12 -3.78
C THR A 8 5.09 1.15 -4.86
N VAL A 9 4.97 0.71 -6.10
CA VAL A 9 5.10 1.53 -7.30
C VAL A 9 3.85 1.41 -8.16
N GLN A 10 3.58 2.47 -8.91
CA GLN A 10 2.41 2.58 -9.77
C GLN A 10 2.81 3.21 -11.11
N CYS A 11 2.21 2.73 -12.20
CA CYS A 11 2.36 3.38 -13.50
C CYS A 11 1.58 4.70 -13.52
N ILE A 12 2.24 5.78 -13.94
CA ILE A 12 1.65 7.12 -14.03
C ILE A 12 1.12 7.46 -15.42
N ASN A 13 1.36 6.61 -16.41
CA ASN A 13 0.94 6.86 -17.78
C ASN A 13 -0.61 6.80 -17.87
N PRO A 14 -1.29 7.90 -18.25
CA PRO A 14 -2.76 7.95 -18.32
C PRO A 14 -3.37 6.92 -19.28
N ASP A 15 -2.65 6.58 -20.34
CA ASP A 15 -3.11 5.69 -21.42
C ASP A 15 -2.75 4.22 -21.19
N CYS A 16 -2.04 3.93 -20.10
CA CYS A 16 -1.66 2.57 -19.77
C CYS A 16 -2.79 1.85 -19.03
N GLU A 17 -3.14 0.65 -19.49
CA GLU A 17 -4.10 -0.23 -18.82
C GLU A 17 -3.68 -0.57 -17.38
N ALA A 18 -2.37 -0.61 -17.12
CA ALA A 18 -1.82 -0.87 -15.79
C ALA A 18 -1.76 0.38 -14.89
N ARG A 19 -2.28 1.53 -15.35
CA ARG A 19 -2.42 2.71 -14.50
C ARG A 19 -3.33 2.41 -13.33
N GLY A 20 -2.96 2.89 -12.14
CA GLY A 20 -3.74 2.62 -10.94
C GLY A 20 -3.38 1.32 -10.25
N LEU A 21 -2.73 0.36 -10.95
CA LEU A 21 -2.30 -0.89 -10.36
C LEU A 21 -1.05 -0.71 -9.50
N TRP A 22 -1.07 -1.36 -8.34
CA TRP A 22 -0.01 -1.30 -7.35
C TRP A 22 0.87 -2.53 -7.49
N LEU A 23 2.16 -2.31 -7.68
CA LEU A 23 3.16 -3.37 -7.72
C LEU A 23 4.12 -3.17 -6.54
N ARG A 24 4.57 -4.26 -5.93
CA ARG A 24 5.69 -4.18 -4.98
C ARG A 24 6.96 -3.83 -5.77
N VAL A 25 7.81 -2.98 -5.20
CA VAL A 25 9.10 -2.64 -5.83
C VAL A 25 9.90 -3.90 -6.17
N ASP A 26 9.96 -4.87 -5.24
CA ASP A 26 10.67 -6.14 -5.43
C ASP A 26 10.14 -6.97 -6.62
N ALA A 27 8.83 -6.82 -6.92
CA ALA A 27 8.17 -7.53 -8.01
C ALA A 27 8.33 -6.81 -9.36
N ALA A 28 8.47 -5.47 -9.37
CA ALA A 28 8.58 -4.67 -10.59
C ALA A 28 9.89 -4.93 -11.35
N ARG A 29 10.96 -5.39 -10.66
CA ARG A 29 12.32 -5.72 -11.19
C ARG A 29 13.03 -4.62 -12.00
N SER A 30 12.33 -3.55 -12.34
CA SER A 30 12.74 -2.44 -13.19
C SER A 30 11.97 -1.18 -12.79
N GLU A 31 12.54 -0.01 -13.08
CA GLU A 31 11.88 1.28 -12.81
C GLU A 31 10.82 1.64 -13.89
N LEU A 32 10.58 0.74 -14.85
CA LEU A 32 9.68 0.92 -15.99
C LEU A 32 8.49 -0.03 -15.91
N CYS A 33 7.33 0.43 -16.35
CA CYS A 33 6.12 -0.37 -16.40
C CYS A 33 6.26 -1.45 -17.47
N SER A 34 6.05 -2.72 -17.11
CA SER A 34 6.13 -3.84 -18.05
C SER A 34 5.10 -3.78 -19.19
N ASN A 35 4.02 -3.01 -19.03
CA ASN A 35 2.94 -2.94 -20.02
C ASN A 35 3.15 -1.86 -21.08
N CYS A 36 3.73 -0.71 -20.72
CA CYS A 36 3.86 0.45 -21.61
C CYS A 36 5.26 1.07 -21.66
N GLY A 37 6.20 0.57 -20.86
CA GLY A 37 7.56 1.11 -20.77
C GLY A 37 7.66 2.48 -20.08
N ALA A 38 6.55 3.08 -19.65
CA ALA A 38 6.57 4.36 -18.94
C ALA A 38 7.17 4.21 -17.52
N PRO A 39 7.74 5.28 -16.94
CA PRO A 39 8.34 5.22 -15.62
C PRO A 39 7.30 4.91 -14.53
N LEU A 40 7.72 4.09 -13.57
CA LEU A 40 6.97 3.78 -12.36
C LEU A 40 7.22 4.86 -11.28
N ARG A 41 6.17 5.24 -10.56
CA ARG A 41 6.24 6.21 -9.46
C ARG A 41 6.03 5.50 -8.13
N ASN A 42 6.80 5.89 -7.13
CA ASN A 42 6.64 5.39 -5.77
C ASN A 42 5.37 5.97 -5.17
N VAL A 43 4.54 5.09 -4.64
CA VAL A 43 3.32 5.46 -3.94
C VAL A 43 3.34 4.76 -2.58
N PRO A 44 3.13 5.49 -1.47
CA PRO A 44 3.08 4.86 -0.15
C PRO A 44 1.96 3.80 -0.14
N PRO A 45 2.20 2.61 0.42
CA PRO A 45 1.22 1.53 0.41
C PRO A 45 -0.11 2.03 0.99
N PRO A 46 -1.26 1.53 0.49
CA PRO A 46 -2.56 1.96 0.99
C PRO A 46 -2.58 1.76 2.50
N LEU A 47 -2.87 2.86 3.22
CA LEU A 47 -3.06 2.82 4.67
C LEU A 47 -4.06 1.71 4.94
N GLY A 48 -3.62 0.65 5.62
CA GLY A 48 -4.42 -0.54 5.85
C GLY A 48 -5.80 -0.19 6.44
N PRO A 49 -6.79 -1.07 6.29
CA PRO A 49 -8.15 -0.80 6.74
C PRO A 49 -8.10 -0.24 8.16
N ARG A 50 -8.56 0.99 8.34
CA ARG A 50 -8.59 1.65 9.64
C ARG A 50 -9.41 0.74 10.56
N LEU A 51 -8.73 -0.04 11.41
CA LEU A 51 -9.37 -0.83 12.44
C LEU A 51 -10.11 0.17 13.32
N ARG A 52 -11.42 0.30 13.10
CA ARG A 52 -12.29 1.05 14.00
C ARG A 52 -12.40 0.23 15.27
N LEU A 53 -11.36 0.28 16.09
CA LEU A 53 -11.34 -0.27 17.44
C LEU A 53 -12.38 0.54 18.23
N ARG A 54 -13.63 0.08 18.19
CA ARG A 54 -14.68 0.64 19.02
C ARG A 54 -14.31 0.28 20.46
N PRO A 55 -14.06 1.27 21.35
CA PRO A 55 -13.72 0.98 22.73
C PRO A 55 -14.80 0.08 23.34
N ARG A 56 -14.43 -1.10 23.85
CA ARG A 56 -15.36 -1.92 24.64
C ARG A 56 -15.56 -1.20 25.98
N SER A 57 -16.82 -0.98 26.35
CA SER A 57 -17.15 -0.41 27.66
C SER A 57 -16.59 -1.32 28.76
N LEU A 58 -15.82 -0.73 29.69
CA LEU A 58 -15.25 -1.42 30.86
C LEU A 58 -16.30 -1.69 31.96
N GLY A 59 -17.59 -1.47 31.69
CA GLY A 59 -18.67 -1.42 32.68
C GLY A 59 -19.01 -2.72 33.42
N THR A 60 -18.32 -3.83 33.18
CA THR A 60 -18.55 -5.11 33.88
C THR A 60 -17.38 -5.62 34.70
N TYR A 61 -16.26 -4.88 34.80
CA TYR A 61 -15.17 -5.28 35.68
C TYR A 61 -15.56 -5.08 37.16
N ARG A 62 -15.92 -6.17 37.84
CA ARG A 62 -15.98 -6.24 39.31
C ARG A 62 -14.83 -7.13 39.80
N PRO A 63 -13.79 -6.58 40.46
CA PRO A 63 -12.80 -7.41 41.14
C PRO A 63 -13.48 -8.17 42.29
N ARG A 64 -13.27 -9.48 42.37
CA ARG A 64 -13.74 -10.30 43.49
C ARG A 64 -12.91 -9.93 44.72
N ARG A 65 -13.56 -9.50 45.80
CA ARG A 65 -12.99 -9.52 47.16
C ARG A 65 -13.22 -10.88 47.78
#